data_AF-A0A928KTW7-F1
#
_entry.id   AF-A0A928KTW7-F1
#
_cell.length_a   1.000
_cell.length_b   1.000
_cell.length_c   1.000
_cell.angle_alpha   90.00
_cell.angle_beta   90.00
_cell.angle_gamma   90.00
#
_symmetry.space_group_name_H-M   'P 1'
#
loop_
_entity.id
_entity.type
_entity.pdbx_description
1 polymer ?
#
loop_
_entity_poly.entity_id
_entity_poly.type
_entity_poly.pdbx_seq_one_letter_code
_entity_poly.pdbx_strand_id
1 'polypeptide(L)'
;MNNIHIKCIDYKDDGLASSLIKRKLSEQNGIANCNMLKGLPIQIYLTKTGVAVSSFKDFICEWKIFDAIVEKARELGGTMYKGDSAAHNGAKIGSDELPLDTIDSFISLNFYNNKIGNSTLRRSTYYSAILAWAGICSNNRSKGKGGYIVLKK
;
A
#
# COMPACT_ATOMS: atom_id res chain seq x y z
N MET A 1 -22.03 -6.55 -29.15
CA MET A 1 -21.12 -5.66 -28.41
C MET A 1 -21.80 -5.31 -27.10
N ASN A 2 -21.44 -5.98 -26.00
CA ASN A 2 -22.11 -5.78 -24.71
C ASN A 2 -21.49 -4.56 -24.01
N ASN A 3 -22.24 -3.46 -24.00
CA ASN A 3 -21.96 -2.30 -23.16
C ASN A 3 -22.10 -2.71 -21.69
N ILE A 4 -20.97 -2.93 -21.03
CA ILE A 4 -20.91 -3.02 -19.58
C ILE A 4 -21.05 -1.60 -19.07
N HIS A 5 -22.27 -1.21 -18.69
CA HIS A 5 -22.47 -0.04 -17.84
C HIS A 5 -21.72 -0.29 -16.52
N ILE A 6 -20.51 0.25 -16.41
CA ILE A 6 -19.84 0.41 -15.13
C ILE A 6 -20.74 1.36 -14.34
N LYS A 7 -21.54 0.81 -13.42
CA LYS A 7 -22.28 1.62 -12.45
C LYS A 7 -21.26 2.46 -11.71
N CYS A 8 -21.32 3.78 -11.90
CA CYS A 8 -20.68 4.73 -11.01
C CYS A 8 -21.11 4.37 -9.58
N ILE A 9 -20.19 3.85 -8.79
CA ILE A 9 -20.45 3.58 -7.38
C ILE A 9 -20.52 4.96 -6.73
N ASP A 10 -21.71 5.37 -6.29
CA ASP A 10 -21.91 6.57 -5.49
C ASP A 10 -20.95 6.53 -4.30
N TYR A 11 -20.02 7.48 -4.28
CA TYR A 11 -18.97 7.54 -3.28
C TYR A 11 -19.19 8.74 -2.36
N LYS A 12 -19.31 8.51 -1.05
CA LYS A 12 -19.22 9.56 -0.03
C LYS A 12 -17.75 9.74 0.34
N ASP A 13 -17.24 10.96 0.20
CA ASP A 13 -15.93 11.34 0.72
C ASP A 13 -15.95 11.24 2.25
N ASP A 14 -15.45 10.12 2.75
CA ASP A 14 -15.32 9.77 4.17
C ASP A 14 -13.91 10.07 4.71
N GLY A 15 -13.05 10.71 3.89
CA GLY A 15 -11.67 11.03 4.25
C GLY A 15 -10.74 9.82 4.36
N LEU A 16 -11.19 8.63 3.95
CA LEU A 16 -10.40 7.40 3.99
C LEU A 16 -9.51 7.26 2.74
N ALA A 17 -8.36 6.61 2.94
CA ALA A 17 -7.37 6.40 1.89
C ALA A 17 -7.91 5.46 0.81
N SER A 18 -8.54 4.38 1.25
CA SER A 18 -9.09 3.32 0.39
C SER A 18 -10.10 3.87 -0.60
N SER A 19 -10.78 4.94 -0.24
CA SER A 19 -11.99 5.34 -0.93
C SER A 19 -11.72 6.53 -1.87
N LEU A 20 -10.69 7.35 -1.59
CA LEU A 20 -9.97 8.12 -2.61
C LEU A 20 -9.35 7.23 -3.70
N ILE A 21 -8.71 6.11 -3.34
CA ILE A 21 -8.14 5.16 -4.31
C ILE A 21 -9.25 4.58 -5.20
N LYS A 22 -10.36 4.11 -4.62
CA LYS A 22 -11.53 3.60 -5.35
C LYS A 22 -12.09 4.63 -6.33
N ARG A 23 -12.22 5.89 -5.90
CA ARG A 23 -12.69 6.98 -6.76
C ARG A 23 -11.78 7.17 -7.97
N LYS A 24 -10.47 7.37 -7.74
CA LYS A 24 -9.51 7.58 -8.84
C LYS A 24 -9.42 6.39 -9.80
N LEU A 25 -9.52 5.16 -9.30
CA LEU A 25 -9.55 3.98 -10.17
C LEU A 25 -10.84 3.93 -10.98
N SER A 26 -12.00 4.20 -10.36
CA SER A 26 -13.29 4.23 -11.05
C SER A 26 -13.32 5.27 -12.17
N GLU A 27 -12.74 6.45 -11.94
CA GLU A 27 -12.56 7.51 -12.94
C GLU A 27 -11.69 7.07 -14.13
N GLN A 28 -10.85 6.04 -13.95
CA GLN A 28 -10.00 5.45 -15.00
C GLN A 28 -10.52 4.10 -15.49
N ASN A 29 -11.84 3.86 -15.44
CA ASN A 29 -12.48 2.60 -15.84
C ASN A 29 -11.93 1.36 -15.09
N GLY A 30 -11.48 1.56 -13.85
CA GLY A 30 -10.98 0.50 -12.98
C GLY A 30 -9.54 0.05 -13.26
N ILE A 31 -8.80 0.72 -14.14
CA ILE A 31 -7.42 0.37 -14.48
C ILE A 31 -6.51 1.60 -14.52
N ALA A 32 -5.28 1.48 -13.98
CA ALA A 32 -4.31 2.56 -14.01
C ALA A 32 -2.87 2.06 -14.10
N ASN A 33 -1.97 2.89 -14.62
CA ASN A 33 -0.52 2.69 -14.50
C ASN A 33 -0.03 3.33 -13.19
N CYS A 34 0.66 2.54 -12.38
CA CYS A 34 1.23 2.95 -11.10
C CYS A 34 2.76 2.89 -11.15
N ASN A 35 3.40 4.04 -10.93
CA ASN A 35 4.85 4.13 -10.90
C ASN A 35 5.39 3.52 -9.61
N MET A 36 6.32 2.58 -9.75
CA MET A 36 7.11 2.04 -8.65
C MET A 36 8.34 2.93 -8.41
N LEU A 37 8.93 2.85 -7.22
CA LEU A 37 10.19 3.55 -6.93
C LEU A 37 11.38 3.05 -7.77
N LYS A 38 11.31 1.81 -8.25
CA LYS A 38 12.30 1.15 -9.11
C LYS A 38 11.56 0.30 -10.14
N GLY A 39 12.11 0.25 -11.35
CA GLY A 39 11.59 -0.59 -12.43
C GLY A 39 10.51 0.09 -13.26
N LEU A 40 9.89 -0.70 -14.12
CA LEU A 40 8.80 -0.25 -14.99
C LEU A 40 7.52 -0.01 -14.18
N PRO A 41 6.63 0.89 -14.64
CA PRO A 41 5.30 1.02 -14.10
C PRO A 41 4.57 -0.32 -14.11
N ILE A 42 3.75 -0.56 -13.08
CA ILE A 42 2.86 -1.72 -13.01
C ILE A 42 1.43 -1.29 -13.29
N GLN A 43 0.59 -2.22 -13.74
CA GLN A 43 -0.85 -1.97 -13.83
C GLN A 43 -1.49 -2.32 -12.50
N ILE A 44 -2.45 -1.48 -12.09
CA ILE A 44 -3.28 -1.68 -10.93
C ILE A 44 -4.75 -1.74 -11.35
N TYR A 45 -5.51 -2.61 -10.70
CA TYR A 45 -6.90 -2.88 -11.06
C TYR A 45 -7.81 -2.76 -9.86
N LEU A 46 -8.96 -2.11 -10.06
CA LEU A 46 -10.03 -2.04 -9.07
C LEU A 46 -10.65 -3.43 -8.88
N THR A 47 -10.75 -3.88 -7.64
CA THR A 47 -11.45 -5.12 -7.29
C THR A 47 -12.46 -4.86 -6.17
N LYS A 48 -13.28 -5.87 -5.86
CA LYS A 48 -14.25 -5.78 -4.76
C LYS A 48 -13.56 -5.56 -3.41
N THR A 49 -12.43 -6.21 -3.15
CA THR A 49 -11.80 -6.28 -1.82
C THR A 49 -10.53 -5.43 -1.70
N GLY A 50 -9.98 -4.95 -2.81
CA GLY A 50 -8.76 -4.16 -2.81
C GLY A 50 -8.27 -3.76 -4.20
N VAL A 51 -6.97 -3.54 -4.30
CA VAL A 51 -6.29 -3.28 -5.57
C VAL A 51 -5.46 -4.51 -5.96
N ALA A 52 -5.72 -5.08 -7.13
CA ALA A 52 -4.85 -6.10 -7.71
C ALA A 52 -3.69 -5.44 -8.47
N VAL A 53 -2.54 -6.11 -8.52
CA VAL A 53 -1.33 -5.63 -9.19
C VAL A 53 -0.86 -6.61 -10.27
N SER A 54 -0.52 -6.12 -11.47
CA SER A 54 -0.15 -6.99 -12.59
C SER A 54 1.11 -7.83 -12.34
N SER A 55 2.01 -7.35 -11.49
CA SER A 55 3.27 -8.01 -11.14
C SER A 55 3.14 -9.07 -10.06
N PHE A 56 1.97 -9.23 -9.43
CA PHE A 56 1.73 -10.24 -8.39
C PHE A 56 0.26 -10.70 -8.43
N LYS A 57 -0.01 -11.68 -9.30
CA LYS A 57 -1.37 -12.08 -9.72
C LYS A 57 -2.32 -12.49 -8.59
N ASP A 58 -1.80 -13.05 -7.51
CA ASP A 58 -2.62 -13.55 -6.40
C ASP A 58 -2.64 -12.63 -5.18
N PHE A 59 -2.01 -11.45 -5.28
CA PHE A 59 -1.93 -10.49 -4.19
C PHE A 59 -2.90 -9.33 -4.40
N ILE A 60 -3.79 -9.16 -3.43
CA ILE A 60 -4.70 -8.02 -3.35
C ILE A 60 -4.25 -7.11 -2.21
N CYS A 61 -4.01 -5.84 -2.54
CA CYS A 61 -3.84 -4.80 -1.54
C CYS A 61 -5.21 -4.45 -0.97
N GLU A 62 -5.57 -5.00 0.19
CA GLU A 62 -6.93 -4.89 0.74
C GLU A 62 -7.27 -3.45 1.17
N TRP A 63 -8.54 -3.06 1.00
CA TRP A 63 -9.01 -1.71 1.32
C TRP A 63 -8.68 -1.28 2.74
N LYS A 64 -9.01 -2.12 3.73
CA LYS A 64 -8.77 -1.83 5.16
C LYS A 64 -7.29 -1.58 5.48
N ILE A 65 -6.37 -2.16 4.71
CA ILE A 65 -4.94 -2.05 4.97
C ILE A 65 -4.41 -0.69 4.51
N PHE A 66 -4.97 -0.12 3.43
CA PHE A 66 -4.65 1.26 3.04
C PHE A 66 -5.01 2.25 4.15
N ASP A 67 -6.21 2.12 4.70
CA ASP A 67 -6.70 3.01 5.76
C ASP A 67 -5.84 2.88 7.01
N ALA A 68 -5.56 1.64 7.43
CA ALA A 68 -4.73 1.37 8.61
C ALA A 68 -3.27 1.87 8.45
N ILE A 69 -2.69 1.78 7.26
CA ILE A 69 -1.34 2.34 7.00
C ILE A 69 -1.37 3.86 7.16
N VAL A 70 -2.38 4.53 6.61
CA VAL A 70 -2.48 6.00 6.68
C VAL A 70 -2.75 6.47 8.11
N GLU A 71 -3.64 5.79 8.83
CA GLU A 71 -3.84 6.07 10.26
C GLU A 71 -2.56 5.85 11.06
N LYS A 72 -1.85 4.73 10.85
CA LYS A 72 -0.60 4.48 11.55
C LYS A 72 0.47 5.53 11.22
N ALA A 73 0.56 5.96 9.96
CA ALA A 73 1.46 7.03 9.57
C ALA A 73 1.10 8.36 10.23
N ARG A 74 -0.18 8.69 10.43
CA ARG A 74 -0.62 9.88 11.19
C ARG A 74 -0.19 9.81 12.65
N GLU A 75 -0.38 8.66 13.30
CA GLU A 75 0.08 8.43 14.69
C GLU A 75 1.59 8.65 14.84
N LEU A 76 2.37 8.30 13.81
CA LEU A 76 3.83 8.45 13.76
C LEU A 76 4.28 9.87 13.33
N GLY A 77 3.38 10.86 13.32
CA GLY A 77 3.71 12.23 12.95
C GLY A 77 3.80 12.47 11.43
N GLY A 78 3.14 11.62 10.64
CA GLY A 78 3.00 11.75 9.19
C GLY A 78 4.06 11.03 8.36
N THR A 79 5.06 10.39 8.99
CA THR A 79 6.11 9.62 8.29
C THR A 79 6.13 8.18 8.78
N MET A 80 6.19 7.22 7.85
CA MET A 80 6.25 5.79 8.17
C MET A 80 7.23 5.06 7.27
N TYR A 81 8.14 4.29 7.85
CA TYR A 81 9.10 3.47 7.12
C TYR A 81 8.43 2.21 6.54
N LYS A 82 8.88 1.76 5.36
CA LYS A 82 8.30 0.61 4.68
C LYS A 82 8.71 -0.73 5.30
N GLY A 83 9.97 -0.84 5.74
CA GLY A 83 10.58 -2.13 6.10
C GLY A 83 11.01 -2.98 4.90
N ASP A 84 10.91 -2.43 3.68
CA ASP A 84 11.02 -3.19 2.43
C ASP A 84 12.39 -3.85 2.21
N SER A 85 13.47 -3.16 2.56
CA SER A 85 14.83 -3.71 2.46
C SER A 85 15.08 -4.81 3.49
N ALA A 86 14.65 -4.61 4.73
CA ALA A 86 14.86 -5.57 5.82
C ALA A 86 14.02 -6.84 5.61
N ALA A 87 12.76 -6.67 5.20
CA ALA A 87 11.88 -7.78 4.80
C ALA A 87 12.49 -8.60 3.66
N HIS A 88 13.07 -7.94 2.65
CA HIS A 88 13.74 -8.63 1.54
C HIS A 88 14.92 -9.49 1.98
N ASN A 89 15.67 -9.02 2.99
CA ASN A 89 16.84 -9.70 3.52
C ASN A 89 16.49 -10.74 4.60
N GLY A 90 15.20 -10.98 4.88
CA GLY A 90 14.76 -11.99 5.84
C GLY A 90 14.87 -11.58 7.31
N ALA A 91 15.01 -10.28 7.60
CA ALA A 91 14.99 -9.75 8.96
C ALA A 91 13.71 -10.17 9.69
N LYS A 92 13.81 -10.30 11.02
CA LYS A 92 12.70 -10.75 11.87
C LYS A 92 11.89 -9.56 12.36
N ILE A 93 10.56 -9.71 12.34
CA ILE A 93 9.64 -8.68 12.85
C ILE A 93 10.01 -8.36 14.30
N GLY A 94 10.22 -7.09 14.59
CA GLY A 94 10.59 -6.59 15.92
C GLY A 94 12.09 -6.54 16.19
N SER A 95 12.95 -6.91 15.22
CA SER A 95 14.39 -6.64 15.32
C SER A 95 14.70 -5.17 15.04
N ASP A 96 15.92 -4.74 15.37
CA ASP A 96 16.42 -3.38 15.07
C ASP A 96 16.35 -3.05 13.56
N GLU A 97 16.49 -4.06 12.70
CA GLU A 97 16.41 -3.92 11.24
C GLU A 97 14.96 -3.83 10.73
N LEU A 98 14.01 -4.46 11.43
CA LEU A 98 12.60 -4.50 11.04
C LEU A 98 11.69 -4.16 12.24
N PRO A 99 11.70 -2.89 12.71
CA PRO A 99 10.86 -2.46 13.82
C PRO A 99 9.36 -2.62 13.57
N LEU A 100 8.58 -2.66 14.65
CA LEU A 100 7.14 -2.95 14.63
C LEU A 100 6.31 -1.87 13.92
N ASP A 101 6.83 -0.64 13.86
CA ASP A 101 6.18 0.52 13.25
C ASP A 101 6.50 0.69 11.75
N THR A 102 7.26 -0.23 11.16
CA THR A 102 7.39 -0.30 9.70
C THR A 102 6.13 -0.88 9.07
N ILE A 103 5.81 -0.49 7.83
CA ILE A 103 4.63 -0.99 7.11
C ILE A 103 4.64 -2.52 7.03
N ASP A 104 5.74 -3.14 6.61
CA ASP A 104 5.82 -4.60 6.47
C ASP A 104 5.67 -5.35 7.81
N SER A 105 6.16 -4.81 8.93
CA SER A 105 5.91 -5.38 10.26
C SER A 105 4.46 -5.19 10.68
N PHE A 106 3.98 -3.95 10.62
CA PHE A 106 2.65 -3.56 11.04
C PHE A 106 1.59 -4.38 10.32
N ILE A 107 1.64 -4.46 8.99
CA ILE A 107 0.61 -5.17 8.24
C ILE A 107 0.68 -6.68 8.46
N SER A 108 1.88 -7.23 8.65
CA SER A 108 2.05 -8.67 8.88
C SER A 108 1.49 -9.12 10.21
N LEU A 109 1.67 -8.33 11.26
CA LEU A 109 1.10 -8.61 12.58
C LEU A 109 -0.42 -8.43 12.59
N ASN A 110 -0.92 -7.35 11.99
CA ASN A 110 -2.33 -6.96 12.14
C ASN A 110 -3.28 -7.58 11.11
N PHE A 111 -2.77 -7.99 9.93
CA PHE A 111 -3.63 -8.44 8.83
C PHE A 111 -3.23 -9.78 8.20
N TYR A 112 -2.01 -10.27 8.44
CA TYR A 112 -1.54 -11.53 7.86
C TYR A 112 -1.22 -12.63 8.89
N ASN A 113 -1.75 -12.51 10.12
CA ASN A 113 -1.60 -13.49 11.20
C ASN A 113 -0.13 -13.90 11.47
N ASN A 114 0.82 -13.00 11.22
CA ASN A 114 2.22 -13.23 11.50
C ASN A 114 2.55 -12.87 12.96
N LYS A 115 3.77 -13.19 13.42
CA LYS A 115 4.19 -13.00 14.82
C LYS A 115 5.56 -12.32 14.90
N ILE A 116 5.81 -11.66 16.02
CA ILE A 116 7.14 -11.12 16.36
C ILE A 116 8.16 -12.28 16.33
N GLY A 117 9.36 -12.02 15.79
CA GLY A 117 10.42 -13.02 15.61
C GLY A 117 10.35 -13.81 14.30
N ASN A 118 9.23 -13.76 13.55
CA ASN A 118 9.15 -14.36 12.22
C ASN A 118 9.67 -13.41 11.13
N SER A 119 10.04 -13.96 9.98
CA SER A 119 10.25 -13.17 8.75
C SER A 119 8.91 -12.75 8.13
N THR A 120 8.94 -11.69 7.33
CA THR A 120 7.76 -11.15 6.64
C THR A 120 7.98 -11.06 5.13
N LEU A 121 6.90 -10.93 4.36
CA LEU A 121 6.98 -10.65 2.93
C LEU A 121 7.08 -9.14 2.69
N ARG A 122 7.85 -8.75 1.67
CA ARG A 122 7.96 -7.37 1.20
C ARG A 122 6.72 -6.95 0.41
N ARG A 123 5.69 -6.48 1.11
CA ARG A 123 4.40 -6.03 0.52
C ARG A 123 4.24 -4.51 0.53
N SER A 124 4.92 -3.83 1.44
CA SER A 124 4.90 -2.38 1.64
C SER A 124 5.16 -1.58 0.35
N THR A 125 5.93 -2.12 -0.59
CA THR A 125 6.23 -1.48 -1.87
C THR A 125 4.99 -1.22 -2.72
N TYR A 126 4.03 -2.13 -2.70
CA TYR A 126 2.78 -1.99 -3.47
C TYR A 126 1.84 -0.97 -2.82
N TYR A 127 1.61 -1.11 -1.51
CA TYR A 127 0.79 -0.16 -0.76
C TYR A 127 1.31 1.27 -0.90
N SER A 128 2.62 1.47 -0.72
CA SER A 128 3.24 2.79 -0.80
C SER A 128 3.17 3.40 -2.21
N ALA A 129 3.30 2.57 -3.26
CA ALA A 129 3.19 3.04 -4.63
C ALA A 129 1.75 3.48 -4.95
N ILE A 130 0.76 2.69 -4.54
CA ILE A 130 -0.66 2.98 -4.79
C ILE A 130 -1.12 4.22 -3.99
N LEU A 131 -0.71 4.35 -2.73
CA LEU A 131 -0.98 5.56 -1.92
C LEU A 131 -0.38 6.82 -2.58
N ALA A 132 0.84 6.71 -3.10
CA ALA A 132 1.48 7.82 -3.81
C ALA A 132 0.81 8.16 -5.14
N TRP A 133 0.41 7.14 -5.92
CA TRP A 133 -0.36 7.30 -7.15
C TRP A 133 -1.71 8.00 -6.90
N ALA A 134 -2.38 7.63 -5.80
CA ALA A 134 -3.62 8.29 -5.39
C ALA A 134 -3.39 9.75 -4.97
N GLY A 135 -2.17 10.11 -4.58
CA GLY A 135 -1.80 11.45 -4.16
C GLY A 135 -1.84 11.64 -2.65
N ILE A 136 -2.00 10.56 -1.87
CA ILE A 136 -2.16 10.59 -0.41
C ILE A 136 -0.82 10.82 0.31
N CYS A 137 0.26 10.29 -0.25
CA CYS A 137 1.60 10.43 0.32
C CYS A 137 2.64 10.65 -0.77
N SER A 138 3.84 11.03 -0.36
CA SER A 138 5.06 10.89 -1.16
C SER A 138 5.72 9.54 -0.81
N ASN A 139 6.10 8.75 -1.81
CA ASN A 139 6.81 7.49 -1.63
C ASN A 139 8.31 7.71 -1.90
N ASN A 140 9.14 7.58 -0.87
CA ASN A 140 10.52 8.02 -0.87
C ASN A 140 11.50 6.85 -0.67
N ARG A 141 12.75 7.10 -1.06
CA ARG A 141 13.89 6.20 -0.77
C ARG A 141 14.60 6.66 0.50
N SER A 142 15.19 5.70 1.22
CA SER A 142 16.18 5.95 2.27
C SER A 142 17.56 5.48 1.83
N LYS A 143 18.61 6.08 2.38
CA LYS A 143 19.99 5.57 2.30
C LYS A 143 20.15 4.43 3.32
N GLY A 144 19.70 3.22 2.97
CA GLY A 144 20.02 1.99 3.71
C GLY A 144 18.99 1.46 4.72
N LYS A 145 17.93 2.20 5.08
CA LYS A 145 16.91 1.74 6.05
C LYS A 145 15.59 1.25 5.44
N GLY A 146 15.57 0.92 4.15
CA GLY A 146 14.33 0.77 3.39
C GLY A 146 13.62 2.10 3.15
N GLY A 147 12.79 2.20 2.12
CA GLY A 147 12.10 3.47 1.82
C GLY A 147 11.04 3.85 2.85
N TYR A 148 10.40 4.99 2.69
CA TYR A 148 9.38 5.50 3.61
C TYR A 148 8.31 6.28 2.87
N ILE A 149 7.14 6.43 3.49
CA ILE A 149 6.09 7.34 3.02
C ILE A 149 6.04 8.59 3.90
N VAL A 150 5.64 9.71 3.30
CA VAL A 150 5.30 10.96 4.01
C VAL A 150 3.91 11.38 3.57
N LEU A 151 2.97 11.45 4.50
CA LEU A 151 1.61 11.90 4.21
C LEU A 151 1.62 13.34 3.69
N LYS A 152 0.79 13.63 2.70
CA LYS A 152 0.58 15.01 2.26
C LYS A 152 -0.32 15.73 3.26
N LYS A 153 -0.01 17.00 3.49
CA LYS A 153 -0.82 17.91 4.32
C LYS A 153 -2.08 18.32 3.58
#